data_AF-A0A848UXG3-F1
#
_entry.id   AF-A0A848UXG3-F1
#
_cell.length_a   1.000
_cell.length_b   1.000
_cell.length_c   1.000
_cell.angle_alpha   90.00
_cell.angle_beta   90.00
_cell.angle_gamma   90.00
#
_symmetry.space_group_name_H-M   'P 1'
#
loop_
_entity.id
_entity.type
_entity.pdbx_description
1 polymer ?
#
loop_
_entity_poly.entity_id
_entity_poly.type
_entity_poly.pdbx_seq_one_letter_code
_entity_poly.pdbx_strand_id
1 'polypeptide(L)'
;MLRKCLTLLVGLMLVVQASAHEGMWLLHMLKKINEAEMQNLGLNLSAEDIYNINEASLKDAIVRLNGGMCTAEVISSKGLVLTNHHCAYGSIQSLSTVENDLLTNGFWAKSHEEELP
;
A
#
# COMPACT_ATOMS: atom_id res chain seq x y z
N MET A 1 50.92 -1.20 14.41
CA MET A 1 50.14 -1.86 13.34
C MET A 1 48.98 -2.69 13.88
N LEU A 2 49.15 -3.43 14.97
CA LEU A 2 48.12 -4.27 15.60
C LEU A 2 46.78 -3.55 15.91
N ARG A 3 46.82 -2.33 16.47
CA ARG A 3 45.61 -1.51 16.71
C ARG A 3 44.82 -1.21 15.42
N LYS A 4 45.50 -0.93 14.30
CA LYS A 4 44.85 -0.64 13.01
C LYS A 4 44.20 -1.90 12.42
N CYS A 5 44.85 -3.05 12.56
CA CYS A 5 44.27 -4.34 12.16
C CYS A 5 43.04 -4.70 13.00
N LEU A 6 43.08 -4.44 14.32
CA LEU A 6 41.96 -4.70 15.22
C LEU A 6 40.75 -3.80 14.90
N THR A 7 40.96 -2.51 14.64
CA THR A 7 39.89 -1.59 14.24
C THR A 7 39.27 -2.00 12.90
N LEU A 8 40.08 -2.44 11.93
CA LEU A 8 39.58 -2.93 10.64
C LEU A 8 38.77 -4.22 10.79
N LEU A 9 39.22 -5.16 11.62
CA LEU A 9 38.53 -6.42 11.88
C LEU A 9 37.15 -6.19 12.53
N VAL A 10 37.08 -5.30 13.53
CA VAL A 10 35.82 -4.92 14.18
C VAL A 10 34.88 -4.23 13.21
N GLY A 11 35.38 -3.31 12.37
CA GLY A 11 34.58 -2.68 11.32
C GLY A 11 34.01 -3.69 10.31
N LEU A 12 34.80 -4.69 9.91
CA LEU A 12 34.35 -5.73 8.98
C LEU A 12 33.26 -6.62 9.60
N MET A 13 33.38 -6.99 10.88
CA MET A 13 32.37 -7.78 11.58
C MET A 13 31.03 -7.06 11.71
N LEU A 14 31.03 -5.72 11.84
CA LEU A 14 29.80 -4.92 11.91
C LEU A 14 29.05 -4.88 10.58
N VAL A 15 29.73 -4.93 9.43
CA VAL A 15 29.09 -4.93 8.10
C VAL A 15 28.38 -6.26 7.82
N VAL A 16 28.89 -7.38 8.34
CA VAL A 16 28.32 -8.72 8.13
C VAL A 16 26.98 -8.91 8.86
N GLN A 17 26.66 -8.06 9.84
CA GLN A 17 25.41 -8.11 10.61
C GLN A 17 24.28 -7.26 10.00
N ALA A 18 24.53 -6.50 8.93
CA ALA A 18 23.51 -5.68 8.30
C ALA A 18 22.70 -6.54 7.29
N SER A 19 21.47 -6.89 7.65
CA SER A 19 20.48 -7.49 6.75
C SER A 19 19.26 -6.56 6.70
N ALA A 20 18.90 -6.11 5.50
CA ALA A 20 17.69 -5.33 5.26
C ALA A 20 16.60 -6.24 4.68
N HIS A 21 15.43 -6.29 5.33
CA HIS A 21 14.22 -6.94 4.81
C HIS A 21 13.30 -5.95 4.04
N GLU A 22 13.59 -4.64 4.10
CA GLU A 22 12.76 -3.60 3.49
C GLU A 22 12.80 -3.61 1.95
N GLY A 23 11.68 -3.26 1.31
CA GLY A 23 11.64 -3.03 -0.14
C GLY A 23 10.26 -2.66 -0.67
N MET A 24 10.24 -1.79 -1.66
CA MET A 24 9.09 -1.57 -2.55
C MET A 24 9.35 -2.32 -3.85
N TRP A 25 8.61 -3.40 -4.07
CA TRP A 25 8.92 -4.37 -5.12
C TRP A 25 8.11 -4.11 -6.39
N LEU A 26 8.76 -4.27 -7.55
CA LEU A 26 8.06 -4.26 -8.83
C LEU A 26 7.23 -5.54 -8.95
N LEU A 27 5.92 -5.39 -9.17
CA LEU A 27 4.97 -6.52 -9.15
C LEU A 27 5.33 -7.67 -10.11
N HIS A 28 5.82 -7.35 -11.31
CA HIS A 28 6.23 -8.36 -12.30
C HIS A 28 7.49 -9.16 -11.89
N MET A 29 8.17 -8.76 -10.81
CA MET A 29 9.36 -9.43 -10.29
C MET A 29 9.08 -10.31 -9.06
N LEU A 30 7.85 -10.29 -8.52
CA LEU A 30 7.50 -10.99 -7.27
C LEU A 30 7.84 -12.48 -7.33
N LYS A 31 7.50 -13.16 -8.43
CA LYS A 31 7.80 -14.58 -8.65
C LYS A 31 9.29 -14.90 -8.59
N LYS A 32 10.14 -13.97 -9.06
CA LYS A 32 11.59 -14.17 -9.14
C LYS A 32 12.30 -13.83 -7.84
N ILE A 33 11.81 -12.82 -7.10
CA ILE A 33 12.57 -12.22 -6.00
C ILE A 33 11.94 -12.52 -4.63
N ASN A 34 10.62 -12.49 -4.51
CA ASN A 34 9.95 -12.36 -3.21
C ASN A 34 9.01 -13.52 -2.86
N GLU A 35 8.49 -14.28 -3.82
CA GLU A 35 7.45 -15.29 -3.57
C GLU A 35 7.85 -16.31 -2.50
N ALA A 36 9.06 -16.86 -2.60
CA ALA A 36 9.56 -17.82 -1.61
C ALA A 36 9.64 -17.21 -0.21
N GLU A 37 10.07 -15.95 -0.10
CA GLU A 37 10.13 -15.24 1.18
C GLU A 37 8.73 -14.96 1.74
N MET A 38 7.82 -14.45 0.91
CA MET A 38 6.43 -14.18 1.31
C MET A 38 5.73 -15.44 1.82
N GLN A 39 5.93 -16.58 1.15
CA GLN A 39 5.39 -17.87 1.59
C GLN A 39 6.03 -18.36 2.90
N ASN A 40 7.35 -18.19 3.06
CA ASN A 40 8.03 -18.49 4.33
C ASN A 40 7.51 -17.63 5.50
N LEU A 41 7.04 -16.41 5.21
CA LEU A 41 6.39 -15.52 6.18
C LEU A 41 4.89 -15.84 6.40
N GLY A 42 4.34 -16.82 5.69
CA GLY A 42 2.97 -17.32 5.88
C GLY A 42 1.94 -16.82 4.86
N LEU A 43 2.37 -16.16 3.78
CA LEU A 43 1.45 -15.79 2.70
C LEU A 43 1.02 -17.03 1.91
N ASN A 44 -0.29 -17.24 1.80
CA ASN A 44 -0.87 -18.37 1.04
C ASN A 44 -1.21 -18.03 -0.42
N LEU A 45 -0.97 -16.79 -0.86
CA LEU A 45 -1.17 -16.34 -2.24
C LEU A 45 0.10 -16.59 -3.06
N SER A 46 -0.08 -16.93 -4.33
CA SER A 46 1.00 -16.96 -5.32
C SER A 46 1.32 -15.55 -5.83
N ALA A 47 2.47 -15.40 -6.49
CA ALA A 47 2.80 -14.15 -7.17
C ALA A 47 1.78 -13.78 -8.26
N GLU A 48 1.16 -14.77 -8.91
CA GLU A 48 0.16 -14.57 -9.97
C GLU A 48 -1.19 -14.11 -9.42
N ASP A 49 -1.57 -14.55 -8.21
CA ASP A 49 -2.76 -14.03 -7.50
C ASP A 49 -2.61 -12.54 -7.17
N ILE A 50 -1.38 -12.07 -6.93
CA ILE A 50 -1.08 -10.66 -6.67
C ILE A 50 -1.04 -9.87 -7.98
N TYR A 51 -0.25 -10.34 -8.96
CA TYR A 51 -0.05 -9.67 -10.24
C TYR A 51 -0.04 -10.66 -11.40
N ASN A 52 -1.03 -10.53 -12.28
CA ASN A 52 -1.09 -11.19 -13.57
C ASN A 52 -1.38 -10.16 -14.67
N ILE A 53 -0.80 -10.34 -15.86
CA ILE A 53 -1.02 -9.46 -17.02
C ILE A 53 -2.21 -9.91 -17.87
N ASN A 54 -2.53 -11.20 -17.85
CA ASN A 54 -3.54 -11.82 -18.71
C ASN A 54 -4.86 -12.09 -17.99
N GLU A 55 -4.79 -12.43 -16.71
CA GLU A 55 -5.93 -12.80 -15.88
C GLU A 55 -6.17 -11.76 -14.78
N ALA A 56 -7.37 -11.79 -14.19
CA ALA A 56 -7.68 -10.96 -13.04
C ALA A 56 -6.78 -11.32 -11.84
N SER A 57 -6.27 -10.30 -11.14
CA SER A 57 -5.45 -10.47 -9.94
C SER A 57 -5.70 -9.36 -8.91
N LEU A 58 -5.08 -9.43 -7.73
CA LEU A 58 -5.26 -8.44 -6.67
C LEU A 58 -4.97 -7.01 -7.14
N LYS A 59 -4.03 -6.83 -8.09
CA LYS A 59 -3.72 -5.52 -8.69
C LYS A 59 -4.96 -4.78 -9.20
N ASP A 60 -5.96 -5.51 -9.70
CA ASP A 60 -7.14 -4.92 -10.35
C ASP A 60 -8.10 -4.28 -9.34
N ALA A 61 -7.98 -4.65 -8.06
CA ALA A 61 -8.72 -4.02 -6.98
C ALA A 61 -7.98 -2.80 -6.38
N ILE A 62 -6.71 -2.57 -6.73
CA ILE A 62 -5.91 -1.46 -6.16
C ILE A 62 -5.92 -0.28 -7.12
N VAL A 63 -6.39 0.87 -6.64
CA VAL A 63 -6.58 2.07 -7.47
C VAL A 63 -5.74 3.24 -6.98
N ARG A 64 -5.36 4.09 -7.95
CA ARG A 64 -4.56 5.29 -7.73
C ARG A 64 -5.46 6.51 -7.63
N LEU A 65 -5.47 7.18 -6.48
CA LEU A 65 -6.24 8.39 -6.25
C LEU A 65 -5.37 9.65 -6.32
N ASN A 66 -6.00 10.81 -6.52
CA ASN A 66 -5.38 12.13 -6.42
C ASN A 66 -4.08 12.25 -7.23
N GLY A 67 -4.07 11.74 -8.47
CA GLY A 67 -2.89 11.79 -9.34
C GLY A 67 -1.70 10.91 -8.89
N GLY A 68 -1.88 10.02 -7.91
CA GLY A 68 -0.81 9.16 -7.38
C GLY A 68 -0.36 9.48 -5.96
N MET A 69 -1.00 10.44 -5.30
CA MET A 69 -0.66 10.77 -3.92
C MET A 69 -1.25 9.79 -2.89
N CYS A 70 -2.32 9.08 -3.26
CA CYS A 70 -3.02 8.14 -2.39
C CYS A 70 -3.34 6.84 -3.11
N THR A 71 -3.56 5.80 -2.31
CA THR A 71 -4.01 4.47 -2.76
C THR A 71 -5.40 4.21 -2.21
N ALA A 72 -6.15 3.36 -2.90
CA ALA A 72 -7.45 2.88 -2.48
C ALA A 72 -7.66 1.45 -2.95
N GLU A 73 -8.68 0.81 -2.41
CA GLU A 73 -9.04 -0.56 -2.74
C GLU A 73 -10.54 -0.70 -3.04
N VAL A 74 -10.86 -1.45 -4.10
CA VAL A 74 -12.24 -1.83 -4.45
C VAL A 74 -12.65 -3.01 -3.57
N ILE A 75 -13.76 -2.85 -2.83
CA ILE A 75 -14.24 -3.84 -1.87
C ILE A 75 -15.63 -4.41 -2.20
N SER A 76 -16.23 -3.98 -3.31
CA SER A 76 -17.51 -4.52 -3.78
C SER A 76 -17.56 -4.66 -5.29
N SER A 77 -18.38 -5.60 -5.78
CA SER A 77 -18.65 -5.79 -7.21
C SER A 77 -19.40 -4.63 -7.87
N LYS A 78 -19.85 -3.65 -7.07
CA LYS A 78 -20.50 -2.41 -7.53
C LYS A 78 -19.55 -1.21 -7.52
N GLY A 79 -18.25 -1.42 -7.26
CA GLY A 79 -17.25 -0.36 -7.31
C GLY A 79 -17.14 0.48 -6.03
N LEU A 80 -17.56 -0.04 -4.88
CA LEU A 80 -17.29 0.64 -3.59
C LEU A 80 -15.78 0.64 -3.33
N VAL A 81 -15.21 1.82 -3.08
CA VAL A 81 -13.79 2.03 -2.84
C VAL A 81 -13.56 2.51 -1.41
N LEU A 82 -12.56 1.93 -0.74
CA LEU A 82 -12.05 2.43 0.54
C LEU A 82 -10.71 3.16 0.35
N THR A 83 -10.54 4.26 1.08
CA THR A 83 -9.26 4.96 1.23
C THR A 83 -9.20 5.62 2.60
N ASN A 84 -8.10 6.28 2.92
CA ASN A 84 -7.97 7.00 4.19
C ASN A 84 -8.73 8.33 4.16
N HIS A 85 -9.20 8.76 5.34
CA HIS A 85 -9.84 10.06 5.51
C HIS A 85 -8.99 11.23 4.99
N HIS A 86 -7.68 11.24 5.25
CA HIS A 86 -6.80 12.31 4.79
C HIS A 86 -6.62 12.35 3.26
N CYS A 87 -6.86 11.23 2.58
CA CYS A 87 -6.85 11.15 1.12
C CYS A 87 -8.13 11.74 0.52
N ALA A 88 -9.27 11.56 1.17
CA ALA A 88 -10.57 12.10 0.77
C ALA A 88 -10.85 13.51 1.33
N TYR A 89 -9.98 14.04 2.19
CA TYR A 89 -10.21 15.27 2.93
C TYR A 89 -10.55 16.46 2.04
N GLY A 90 -9.86 16.60 0.90
CA GLY A 90 -10.14 17.68 -0.07
C GLY A 90 -11.57 17.63 -0.61
N SER A 91 -12.07 16.43 -0.95
CA SER A 91 -13.43 16.21 -1.43
C SER A 91 -14.45 16.51 -0.32
N ILE A 92 -14.24 15.98 0.88
CA ILE A 92 -15.12 16.21 2.03
C ILE A 92 -15.19 17.70 2.36
N GLN A 93 -14.06 18.39 2.39
CA GLN A 93 -13.98 19.83 2.62
C GLN A 93 -14.76 20.60 1.55
N SER A 94 -14.58 20.27 0.26
CA SER A 94 -15.25 21.01 -0.83
C SER A 94 -16.77 20.91 -0.82
N LEU A 95 -17.31 19.85 -0.21
CA LEU A 95 -18.74 19.59 -0.07
C LEU A 95 -19.30 20.04 1.29
N SER A 96 -18.42 20.41 2.23
CA SER A 96 -18.81 20.90 3.55
C SER A 96 -19.22 22.37 3.49
N THR A 97 -20.26 22.72 4.25
CA THR A 97 -20.73 24.10 4.43
C THR A 97 -20.89 24.40 5.92
N VAL A 98 -21.17 25.65 6.29
CA VAL A 98 -21.44 26.00 7.69
C VAL A 98 -22.72 25.31 8.18
N GLU A 99 -23.71 25.19 7.30
CA GLU A 99 -25.00 24.54 7.58
C GLU A 99 -24.91 23.01 7.56
N ASN A 100 -24.01 22.45 6.74
CA ASN A 100 -23.79 21.02 6.61
C ASN A 100 -22.29 20.70 6.72
N ASP A 101 -21.82 20.62 7.97
CA ASP A 101 -20.42 20.38 8.30
C ASP A 101 -20.09 18.88 8.27
N LEU A 102 -19.67 18.38 7.10
CA LEU A 102 -19.30 16.98 6.89
C LEU A 102 -17.94 16.65 7.53
N LEU A 103 -17.06 17.63 7.72
CA LEU A 103 -15.75 17.43 8.34
C LEU A 103 -15.91 17.09 9.83
N THR A 104 -16.80 17.78 10.53
CA THR A 104 -17.04 17.54 11.96
C THR A 104 -17.99 16.37 12.20
N ASN A 105 -19.08 16.28 11.42
CA ASN A 105 -20.16 15.32 11.71
C ASN A 105 -20.05 14.01 10.93
N GLY A 106 -19.17 13.95 9.91
CA GLY A 106 -19.10 12.84 8.98
C GLY A 106 -20.26 12.82 7.99
N PHE A 107 -20.21 11.87 7.06
CA PHE A 107 -21.21 11.70 6.01
C PHE A 107 -21.46 10.21 5.76
N TRP A 108 -22.74 9.83 5.61
CA TRP A 108 -23.16 8.46 5.34
C TRP A 108 -24.38 8.47 4.41
N ALA A 109 -24.16 8.25 3.11
CA ALA A 109 -25.24 8.04 2.15
C ALA A 109 -26.04 6.76 2.52
N LYS A 110 -27.37 6.87 2.67
CA LYS A 110 -28.24 5.73 2.97
C LYS A 110 -28.71 4.97 1.73
N SER A 111 -28.48 5.55 0.56
CA SER A 111 -28.80 5.02 -0.77
C SER A 111 -27.73 5.46 -1.77
N HIS A 112 -27.70 4.85 -2.96
CA HIS A 112 -26.74 5.23 -4.01
C HIS A 112 -27.03 6.64 -4.55
N GLU A 113 -28.30 7.04 -4.55
CA GLU A 113 -28.75 8.35 -4.99
C GLU A 113 -28.31 9.49 -4.05
N GLU A 114 -27.95 9.15 -2.82
CA GLU A 114 -27.42 10.09 -1.83
C GLU A 114 -25.90 10.26 -1.92
N GLU A 115 -25.18 9.46 -2.72
CA GLU A 115 -23.74 9.63 -2.92
C GLU A 115 -23.43 11.00 -3.56
N LEU A 116 -22.40 11.69 -3.05
CA LEU A 116 -22.03 13.04 -3.50
C LEU A 116 -20.98 12.97 -4.62
N PRO A 117 -21.16 13.71 -5.73
CA PRO A 117 -20.24 13.70 -6.87
C PRO A 117 -18.94 14.47 -6.63
#